data_AF-A0A0F9RPP7-F1
#
_entry.id   AF-A0A0F9RPP7-F1
#
_cell.length_a   1.000
_cell.length_b   1.000
_cell.length_c   1.000
_cell.angle_alpha   90.00
_cell.angle_beta   90.00
_cell.angle_gamma   90.00
#
_symmetry.space_group_name_H-M   'P 1'
#
loop_
_entity.id
_entity.type
_entity.pdbx_description
1 polymer ?
#
loop_
_entity_poly.entity_id
_entity_poly.type
_entity_poly.pdbx_seq_one_letter_code
_entity_poly.pdbx_strand_id
1 'polypeptide(L)' 'MDSIDPDRIKTIFLLMEYDELTEWELGFVESVEKQFNANGELTEPQYDKLEEVFERAAERA' A
#
# COMPACT_ATOMS: atom_id res chain seq x y z
N MET A 1 -20.72 3.47 -4.27
CA MET A 1 -19.41 2.87 -4.03
C MET A 1 -18.47 4.05 -4.07
N ASP A 2 -18.06 4.53 -2.89
CA ASP A 2 -17.13 5.64 -2.81
C ASP A 2 -15.80 5.17 -3.38
N SER A 3 -15.31 5.85 -4.41
CA SER A 3 -14.02 5.54 -5.02
C SER A 3 -12.91 5.94 -4.06
N ILE A 4 -11.97 5.03 -3.81
CA ILE A 4 -10.77 5.29 -3.02
C ILE A 4 -9.97 6.41 -3.68
N ASP A 5 -9.52 7.38 -2.88
CA ASP A 5 -8.72 8.50 -3.37
C ASP A 5 -7.32 8.02 -3.82
N PRO A 6 -6.97 8.13 -5.12
CA PRO A 6 -5.65 7.75 -5.63
C PRO A 6 -4.49 8.47 -4.96
N ASP A 7 -4.70 9.70 -4.47
CA ASP A 7 -3.63 10.48 -3.82
C ASP A 7 -3.33 9.96 -2.41
N ARG A 8 -4.32 9.35 -1.73
CA ARG A 8 -4.11 8.67 -0.45
C ARG A 8 -3.25 7.41 -0.64
N ILE A 9 -3.51 6.63 -1.69
CA ILE A 9 -2.68 5.45 -2.05
C ILE A 9 -1.23 5.86 -2.33
N LYS A 10 -1.02 6.90 -3.15
CA LYS A 10 0.33 7.40 -3.46
C LYS A 10 1.06 7.89 -2.21
N THR A 11 0.33 8.53 -1.29
CA THR A 11 0.90 8.98 -0.02
C THR A 11 1.41 7.79 0.80
N ILE A 12 0.66 6.69 0.85
CA ILE A 12 1.10 5.46 1.54
C ILE A 12 2.40 4.94 0.93
N PHE A 13 2.47 4.77 -0.39
CA PHE A 13 3.71 4.30 -1.04
C PHE A 13 4.91 5.23 -0.79
N LEU A 14 4.68 6.55 -0.77
CA LEU A 14 5.74 7.53 -0.56
C LEU A 14 6.28 7.55 0.87
N LEU A 15 5.42 7.33 1.86
CA LEU A 15 5.79 7.37 3.27
C LEU A 15 6.26 6.02 3.82
N MET A 16 6.07 4.93 3.06
CA MET A 16 6.42 3.59 3.49
C MET A 16 7.92 3.34 3.41
N GLU A 17 8.51 2.86 4.51
CA GLU A 17 9.91 2.45 4.59
C GLU A 17 10.02 0.96 4.22
N TYR A 18 10.43 0.68 2.98
CA TYR A 18 10.43 -0.67 2.40
C TYR A 18 11.41 -1.62 3.11
N ASP A 19 12.43 -1.09 3.78
CA ASP A 19 13.41 -1.84 4.58
C ASP A 19 12.85 -2.33 5.93
N GLU A 20 11.75 -1.75 6.41
CA GLU A 20 11.04 -2.19 7.62
C GLU A 20 9.94 -3.22 7.34
N LEU A 21 9.73 -3.55 6.07
CA LEU A 21 8.77 -4.55 5.64
C LEU A 21 9.36 -5.96 5.75
N THR A 22 8.54 -6.90 6.21
CA THR A 22 8.85 -8.32 6.04
C THR A 22 8.85 -8.68 4.55
N GLU A 23 9.52 -9.77 4.17
CA GLU A 23 9.57 -10.26 2.78
C GLU A 23 8.16 -10.42 2.16
N TRP A 24 7.20 -10.88 2.97
CA TRP A 24 5.81 -11.02 2.53
C TRP A 24 5.13 -9.66 2.30
N GLU A 25 5.30 -8.70 3.22
CA GLU A 25 4.73 -7.36 3.10
C GLU A 25 5.32 -6.61 1.91
N LEU A 26 6.64 -6.71 1.71
CA LEU A 26 7.33 -6.15 0.55
C LEU A 26 6.75 -6.70 -0.75
N GLY A 27 6.64 -8.01 -0.90
CA GLY A 27 6.08 -8.62 -2.11
C GLY A 27 4.60 -8.26 -2.34
N PHE A 28 3.83 -8.09 -1.27
CA PHE A 28 2.46 -7.58 -1.36
C PHE A 28 2.43 -6.13 -1.87
N VAL A 29 3.20 -5.23 -1.24
CA VAL A 29 3.27 -3.80 -1.61
C VAL A 29 3.71 -3.63 -3.06
N GLU A 30 4.77 -4.31 -3.49
CA GLU A 30 5.24 -4.25 -4.89
C GLU A 30 4.16 -4.71 -5.89
N SER A 31 3.42 -5.77 -5.54
CA SER A 31 2.31 -6.28 -6.36
C SER A 31 1.17 -5.28 -6.48
N VAL A 32 0.81 -4.63 -5.37
CA VAL A 32 -0.25 -3.63 -5.30
C VAL A 32 0.17 -2.35 -6.03
N GLU A 33 1.39 -1.86 -5.81
CA GLU A 33 1.94 -0.70 -6.49
C GLU A 33 1.96 -0.89 -8.01
N LYS A 34 2.39 -2.07 -8.48
CA LYS A 34 2.36 -2.41 -9.90
C LYS A 34 0.95 -2.39 -10.48
N GLN A 35 -0.04 -2.91 -9.75
CA GLN A 35 -1.44 -2.90 -10.18
C GLN A 35 -2.01 -1.47 -10.23
N PHE A 36 -1.74 -0.67 -9.21
CA PHE A 36 -2.15 0.72 -9.16
C PHE A 36 -1.52 1.54 -10.30
N ASN A 37 -0.23 1.34 -10.58
CA ASN A 37 0.44 2.00 -11.71
C ASN A 37 -0.10 1.57 -13.08
N ALA A 38 -0.61 0.34 -13.21
CA ALA A 38 -1.18 -0.17 -14.46
C ALA A 38 -2.63 0.29 -14.68
N ASN A 39 -3.46 0.27 -13.63
CA ASN A 39 -4.91 0.46 -13.73
C ASN A 39 -5.39 1.83 -13.20
N GLY A 40 -4.56 2.52 -12.43
CA GLY A 40 -4.91 3.77 -11.75
C GLY A 40 -5.82 3.60 -10.52
N GLU A 41 -6.12 2.36 -10.13
CA GLU A 41 -7.05 2.04 -9.04
C GLU A 41 -6.63 0.78 -8.29
N LEU A 42 -7.09 0.68 -7.04
CA LEU A 42 -7.02 -0.51 -6.21
C LEU A 42 -8.43 -0.89 -5.77
N THR A 43 -8.63 -2.18 -5.53
CA THR A 43 -9.84 -2.63 -4.83
C THR A 43 -9.78 -2.25 -3.35
N GLU A 44 -10.94 -2.06 -2.73
CA GLU A 44 -11.06 -1.76 -1.29
C GLU A 44 -10.29 -2.76 -0.40
N PRO A 45 -10.34 -4.09 -0.62
CA PRO A 45 -9.55 -5.02 0.19
C PRO A 45 -8.03 -4.87 0.01
N GLN A 46 -7.55 -4.49 -1.18
CA GLN A 46 -6.12 -4.24 -1.41
C GLN A 46 -5.67 -2.97 -0.71
N TYR A 47 -6.52 -1.95 -0.74
CA TYR A 47 -6.30 -0.70 -0.06
C TYR A 47 -6.25 -0.88 1.46
N ASP A 48 -7.25 -1.52 2.05
CA ASP A 48 -7.31 -1.79 3.49
C ASP A 48 -6.09 -2.57 3.95
N LYS A 49 -5.67 -3.57 3.15
CA LYS A 49 -4.48 -4.35 3.48
C LYS A 49 -3.20 -3.55 3.34
N LEU A 50 -3.13 -2.62 2.39
CA LEU A 50 -1.99 -1.72 2.21
C LEU A 50 -1.86 -0.75 3.39
N GLU A 51 -2.98 -0.19 3.87
CA GLU A 51 -3.00 0.62 5.11
C GLU A 51 -2.54 -0.19 6.31
N GLU A 52 -3.04 -1.41 6.49
CA GLU A 52 -2.64 -2.26 7.61
C GLU A 52 -1.13 -2.55 7.60
N VAL A 53 -0.54 -2.79 6.43
CA VAL A 53 0.91 -2.99 6.28
C VAL A 53 1.67 -1.71 6.64
N PHE A 54 1.20 -0.57 6.16
CA PHE A 54 1.80 0.73 6.45
C PHE A 54 1.79 1.06 7.95
N GLU A 55 0.63 0.91 8.61
CA GLU A 55 0.49 1.15 10.05
C GLU A 55 1.41 0.24 10.86
N ARG A 56 1.47 -1.06 10.51
CA ARG A 56 2.36 -2.01 11.18
C ARG A 56 3.84 -1.70 10.97
N ALA A 57 4.23 -1.23 9.78
CA ALA A 57 5.59 -0.80 9.52
C ALA A 57 5.94 0.41 10.38
N ALA A 58 5.08 1.43 10.40
CA ALA A 58 5.26 2.63 11.21
C ALA A 58 5.32 2.37 12.73
N GLU A 59 4.64 1.33 13.22
CA GLU A 59 4.74 0.89 14.63
C GLU A 59 6.05 0.17 14.96
N ARG A 60 6.80 -0.31 13.96
CA ARG A 60 8.08 -1.01 14.14
C ARG A 60 9.31 -0.09 14.07
N ALA A 61 9.16 1.10 13.48
CA ALA A 61 10.15 2.19 13.45
C ALA A 61 10.41 2.82 14.82
#